data_AF-A0A966UDM5-F1
#
_entry.id   AF-A0A966UDM5-F1
#
_cell.length_a   1.000
_cell.length_b   1.000
_cell.length_c   1.000
_cell.angle_alpha   90.00
_cell.angle_beta   90.00
_cell.angle_gamma   90.00
#
_symmetry.space_group_name_H-M   'P 1'
#
loop_
_entity.id
_entity.type
_entity.pdbx_description
1 polymer ?
#
loop_
_entity_poly.entity_id
_entity_poly.type
_entity_poly.pdbx_seq_one_letter_code
_entity_poly.pdbx_strand_id
1 'polypeptide(L)'
;MDFLFITQQSLSAAIGVNTIIFALAAIGLNMHFGYTGLLNFGQAGFLAVGAYSVAVAVVSYNISLWIALLIGIGNSIILALLLGIPTLRLRADYLAIVTIAA
;
A
#
# COMPACT_ATOMS: atom_id res chain seq x y z
N MET A 1 -14.37 23.86 20.93
CA MET A 1 -14.12 22.51 20.41
C MET A 1 -15.47 21.96 20.00
N ASP A 2 -15.82 22.04 18.72
CA ASP A 2 -17.10 21.53 18.23
C ASP A 2 -17.12 20.00 18.33
N PHE A 3 -17.63 19.50 19.45
CA PHE A 3 -17.74 18.07 19.74
C PHE A 3 -18.52 17.32 18.65
N LEU A 4 -19.52 17.98 18.07
CA LEU A 4 -20.35 17.45 17.01
C LEU A 4 -19.55 17.23 15.71
N PHE A 5 -18.65 18.16 15.37
CA PHE A 5 -17.75 18.02 14.22
C PHE A 5 -16.77 16.85 14.41
N ILE A 6 -16.20 16.70 15.61
CA ILE A 6 -15.29 15.59 15.93
C ILE A 6 -16.02 14.25 15.77
N THR A 7 -17.22 14.11 16.35
CA THR A 7 -17.99 12.85 16.26
C THR A 7 -18.38 12.48 14.83
N GLN A 8 -18.78 13.46 14.00
CA GLN A 8 -19.12 13.23 12.60
C GLN A 8 -17.89 12.84 11.76
N GLN A 9 -16.75 13.48 12.00
CA GLN A 9 -15.50 13.18 11.30
C GLN A 9 -14.95 11.80 11.71
N SER A 10 -15.02 11.45 13.00
CA SER A 10 -14.63 10.14 13.50
C SER A 10 -15.51 9.02 12.94
N LEU A 11 -16.84 9.23 12.86
CA LEU A 11 -17.74 8.27 12.23
C LEU A 11 -17.42 8.11 10.74
N SER A 12 -17.27 9.22 10.01
CA SER A 12 -16.94 9.20 8.59
C SER A 12 -15.59 8.51 8.33
N ALA A 13 -14.62 8.68 9.22
CA ALA A 13 -13.32 8.01 9.15
C ALA A 13 -13.36 6.53 9.58
N ALA A 14 -14.43 6.05 10.19
CA ALA A 14 -14.61 4.65 10.60
C ALA A 14 -15.32 3.79 9.54
N ILE A 15 -16.17 4.40 8.71
CA ILE A 15 -16.93 3.70 7.64
C ILE A 15 -16.59 4.21 6.23
N GLY A 16 -15.75 5.22 6.11
CA GLY A 16 -15.40 5.84 4.83
C GLY A 16 -14.35 5.07 4.04
N VAL A 17 -14.09 5.55 2.82
CA VAL A 17 -13.08 4.98 1.91
C VAL A 17 -11.69 4.97 2.53
N ASN A 18 -11.36 5.99 3.33
CA ASN A 18 -10.07 6.05 4.04
C ASN A 18 -9.86 4.85 4.97
N THR A 19 -10.91 4.39 5.67
CA THR A 19 -10.83 3.19 6.51
C THR A 19 -10.49 1.97 5.68
N ILE A 20 -11.12 1.82 4.52
CA ILE A 20 -10.91 0.67 3.62
C ILE A 20 -9.46 0.66 3.13
N ILE A 21 -8.90 1.82 2.76
CA ILE A 21 -7.50 1.95 2.35
C ILE A 21 -6.56 1.52 3.48
N PHE A 22 -6.75 2.04 4.69
CA PHE A 22 -5.92 1.66 5.84
C PHE A 22 -6.13 0.20 6.28
N ALA A 23 -7.34 -0.34 6.14
CA ALA A 23 -7.62 -1.75 6.42
C ALA A 23 -6.90 -2.67 5.43
N LEU A 24 -6.93 -2.35 4.13
CA LEU A 24 -6.16 -3.07 3.12
C LEU A 24 -4.65 -2.98 3.37
N ALA A 25 -4.16 -1.81 3.78
CA ALA A 25 -2.76 -1.66 4.20
C ALA A 25 -2.46 -2.53 5.44
N ALA A 26 -3.32 -2.53 6.46
CA ALA A 26 -3.13 -3.37 7.64
C ALA A 26 -3.12 -4.87 7.30
N ILE A 27 -3.99 -5.32 6.39
CA ILE A 27 -4.03 -6.70 5.90
C ILE A 27 -2.72 -7.06 5.16
N GLY A 28 -2.24 -6.17 4.29
CA GLY A 28 -0.96 -6.37 3.60
C GLY A 28 0.22 -6.45 4.57
N LEU A 29 0.24 -5.60 5.59
CA LEU A 29 1.26 -5.62 6.64
C LEU A 29 1.20 -6.93 7.44
N ASN A 30 -0.01 -7.35 7.82
CA ASN A 30 -0.22 -8.61 8.53
C ASN A 30 0.20 -9.80 7.68
N MET A 31 -0.04 -9.79 6.37
CA MET A 31 0.44 -10.85 5.49
C MET A 31 1.96 -10.92 5.42
N HIS A 32 2.66 -9.79 5.33
CA HIS A 32 4.12 -9.78 5.37
C HIS A 32 4.65 -10.11 6.76
N PHE A 33 4.41 -9.24 7.74
CA PHE A 33 5.01 -9.37 9.06
C PHE A 33 4.45 -10.55 9.85
N GLY A 34 3.14 -10.77 9.79
CA GLY A 34 2.47 -11.82 10.56
C GLY A 34 2.87 -13.23 10.16
N TYR A 35 3.13 -13.51 8.88
CA TYR A 35 3.55 -14.83 8.42
C TYR A 35 5.07 -15.00 8.31
N THR A 36 5.82 -13.94 7.97
CA THR A 36 7.27 -14.06 7.76
C THR A 36 8.11 -13.63 8.96
N GLY A 37 7.53 -12.88 9.90
CA GLY A 37 8.26 -12.25 11.01
C GLY A 37 9.17 -11.10 10.58
N LEU A 38 9.20 -10.77 9.29
CA LEU A 38 10.04 -9.73 8.70
C LEU A 38 9.28 -8.43 8.57
N LEU A 39 9.79 -7.38 9.20
CA LEU A 39 9.13 -6.09 9.20
C LEU A 39 9.56 -5.27 7.96
N ASN A 40 8.59 -4.83 7.17
CA ASN A 40 8.80 -4.08 5.93
C ASN A 40 8.12 -2.70 6.04
N PHE A 41 8.92 -1.65 6.10
CA PHE A 41 8.45 -0.26 6.19
C PHE A 41 8.17 0.39 4.82
N GLY A 42 8.59 -0.24 3.72
CA GLY A 42 8.40 0.24 2.35
C GLY A 42 7.01 -0.05 1.80
N GLN A 43 6.11 -0.60 2.63
CA GLN A 43 4.75 -0.96 2.24
C GLN A 43 3.94 0.24 1.71
N ALA A 44 4.17 1.44 2.24
CA ALA A 44 3.53 2.66 1.76
C ALA A 44 3.89 2.95 0.29
N GLY A 45 5.12 2.64 -0.14
CA GLY A 45 5.55 2.77 -1.52
C GLY A 45 4.80 1.82 -2.46
N PHE A 46 4.61 0.57 -2.06
CA PHE A 46 3.82 -0.40 -2.83
C PHE A 46 2.36 0.03 -2.99
N LEU A 47 1.76 0.55 -1.91
CA LEU A 47 0.41 1.10 -1.93
C LEU A 47 0.30 2.30 -2.88
N ALA A 48 1.26 3.23 -2.80
CA ALA A 48 1.31 4.43 -3.63
C ALA A 48 1.45 4.09 -5.13
N VAL A 49 2.38 3.20 -5.48
CA VAL A 49 2.60 2.78 -6.87
C VAL A 49 1.35 2.10 -7.46
N GLY A 50 0.71 1.22 -6.71
CA GLY A 50 -0.53 0.56 -7.15
C GLY A 50 -1.66 1.56 -7.36
N ALA A 51 -1.95 2.40 -6.35
CA ALA A 51 -3.03 3.39 -6.42
C ALA A 51 -2.79 4.41 -7.54
N TYR A 52 -1.58 4.93 -7.66
CA TYR A 52 -1.23 5.94 -8.67
C TYR A 52 -1.27 5.36 -10.09
N SER A 53 -0.80 4.12 -10.29
CA SER A 53 -0.89 3.44 -11.59
C SER A 53 -2.34 3.30 -12.06
N VAL A 54 -3.24 2.87 -11.16
CA VAL A 54 -4.67 2.76 -11.47
C VAL A 54 -5.27 4.15 -11.77
N ALA A 55 -4.96 5.15 -10.93
CA ALA A 55 -5.47 6.51 -11.09
C ALA A 55 -5.07 7.11 -12.44
N VAL A 56 -3.81 7.01 -12.84
CA VAL A 56 -3.32 7.53 -14.13
C VAL A 56 -3.95 6.77 -15.31
N ALA A 57 -4.06 5.44 -15.23
CA ALA A 57 -4.69 4.64 -16.28
C ALA A 57 -6.16 5.03 -16.52
N VAL A 58 -6.91 5.28 -15.46
CA VAL A 58 -8.33 5.70 -15.56
C VAL A 58 -8.46 7.16 -15.96
N VAL A 59 -7.73 8.07 -15.30
CA VAL A 59 -7.91 9.53 -15.47
C VAL A 59 -7.26 10.03 -16.75
N SER A 60 -6.03 9.63 -17.05
CA SER A 60 -5.27 10.16 -18.19
C SER A 60 -5.52 9.38 -19.48
N TYR A 61 -5.67 8.06 -19.39
CA TYR A 61 -5.79 7.19 -20.57
C TYR A 61 -7.21 6.68 -20.82
N ASN A 62 -8.18 7.03 -19.95
CA ASN A 62 -9.58 6.61 -20.04
C ASN A 62 -9.76 5.09 -20.17
N ILE A 63 -8.84 4.32 -19.60
CA ILE A 63 -8.86 2.86 -19.63
C ILE A 63 -9.93 2.36 -18.64
N SER A 64 -10.62 1.27 -18.99
CA SER A 64 -11.58 0.61 -18.10
C SER A 64 -10.94 0.25 -16.75
N LEU A 65 -11.69 0.46 -15.66
CA LEU A 65 -11.23 0.23 -14.29
C LEU A 65 -10.60 -1.16 -14.08
N TRP A 66 -11.18 -2.20 -14.68
CA TRP A 66 -10.70 -3.58 -14.55
C TRP A 66 -9.30 -3.76 -15.17
N ILE A 67 -9.06 -3.14 -16.32
CA ILE A 67 -7.75 -3.19 -16.99
C ILE A 67 -6.76 -2.31 -16.24
N ALA A 68 -7.18 -1.13 -15.78
CA ALA A 68 -6.37 -0.25 -14.94
C ALA A 68 -5.91 -0.96 -13.65
N LEU A 69 -6.79 -1.76 -13.04
CA LEU A 69 -6.48 -2.56 -11.85
C LEU A 69 -5.37 -3.59 -12.14
N LEU A 70 -5.44 -4.29 -13.28
CA LEU A 70 -4.38 -5.21 -13.71
C LEU A 70 -3.05 -4.48 -13.96
N ILE A 71 -3.08 -3.28 -14.54
CA ILE A 71 -1.88 -2.45 -14.72
C ILE A 71 -1.28 -2.07 -13.37
N GLY A 72 -2.12 -1.69 -12.40
CA GLY A 72 -1.68 -1.40 -11.03
C GLY A 72 -1.01 -2.60 -10.37
N ILE A 73 -1.63 -3.78 -10.44
CA ILE A 73 -1.03 -5.03 -9.95
C ILE A 73 0.30 -5.31 -10.65
N GLY A 74 0.36 -5.18 -11.98
CA GLY A 74 1.57 -5.39 -12.76
C GLY A 74 2.72 -4.49 -12.32
N ASN A 75 2.47 -3.19 -12.15
CA ASN A 75 3.48 -2.24 -11.70
C ASN A 75 3.92 -2.51 -10.26
N SER A 76 3.00 -2.88 -9.36
CA SER A 76 3.36 -3.28 -8.00
C SER A 76 4.22 -4.55 -7.97
N ILE A 77 3.95 -5.54 -8.84
CA ILE A 77 4.78 -6.74 -8.98
C ILE A 77 6.17 -6.38 -9.49
N ILE A 78 6.27 -5.50 -10.50
CA ILE A 78 7.56 -5.05 -11.03
C ILE A 78 8.38 -4.38 -9.93
N LEU A 79 7.76 -3.46 -9.16
CA LEU A 79 8.40 -2.81 -8.02
C LEU A 79 8.85 -3.86 -6.97
N ALA A 80 8.00 -4.87 -6.72
CA ALA A 80 8.28 -5.92 -5.74
C ALA A 80 9.42 -6.84 -6.19
N LEU A 81 9.59 -7.09 -7.48
CA LEU A 81 10.75 -7.81 -7.99
C LEU A 81 12.02 -6.97 -7.91
N LEU A 82 11.94 -5.69 -8.32
CA LEU A 82 13.08 -4.77 -8.28
C LEU A 82 13.62 -4.57 -6.86
N LEU A 83 12.73 -4.42 -5.87
CA LEU A 83 13.11 -4.25 -4.46
C LEU A 83 13.27 -5.59 -3.72
N GLY A 84 12.49 -6.61 -4.06
CA GLY A 84 12.45 -7.91 -3.37
C GLY A 84 13.68 -8.77 -3.63
N ILE A 85 14.16 -8.83 -4.88
CA ILE A 85 15.35 -9.62 -5.24
C ILE A 85 16.60 -9.18 -4.46
N PRO A 86 16.96 -7.89 -4.36
CA PRO A 86 18.12 -7.48 -3.59
C PRO A 86 17.90 -7.64 -2.07
N THR A 87 16.67 -7.43 -1.59
CA THR A 87 16.38 -7.49 -0.17
C THR A 87 16.32 -8.92 0.39
N LEU A 88 15.97 -9.92 -0.41
CA LEU A 88 16.05 -11.34 -0.06
C LEU A 88 17.47 -11.81 0.31
N ARG A 89 18.51 -11.05 -0.09
CA ARG A 89 19.91 -11.36 0.23
C ARG A 89 20.35 -10.81 1.59
N LEU A 90 19.48 -10.08 2.29
CA LEU A 90 19.78 -9.43 3.57
C LEU A 90 19.29 -10.28 4.75
N ARG A 91 19.95 -10.15 5.91
CA ARG A 91 19.41 -10.69 7.18
C ARG A 91 18.21 -9.86 7.62
N ALA A 92 17.32 -10.46 8.42
CA ALA A 92 16.06 -9.86 8.87
C ALA A 92 16.18 -8.40 9.36
N ASP A 93 17.21 -8.11 10.16
CA ASP A 93 17.43 -6.77 10.72
C ASP A 93 17.79 -5.73 9.64
N TYR A 94 18.49 -6.15 8.59
CA TYR A 94 18.88 -5.28 7.48
C TYR A 94 17.74 -5.04 6.48
N LEU A 95 16.79 -5.98 6.39
CA LEU A 95 15.60 -5.83 5.56
C LEU A 95 14.75 -4.63 6.04
N ALA A 96 14.52 -4.54 7.35
CA ALA A 96 13.75 -3.44 7.93
C ALA A 96 14.42 -2.08 7.66
N ILE A 97 15.75 -1.99 7.84
CA ILE A 97 16.53 -0.77 7.60
C ILE A 97 16.45 -0.31 6.14
N VAL A 98 16.64 -1.23 5.20
CA VAL A 98 16.57 -0.90 3.76
C VAL A 98 15.17 -0.41 3.37
N THR A 99 14.12 -1.01 3.94
CA THR A 99 12.75 -0.60 3.62
C THR A 99 12.32 0.72 4.25
N ILE A 100 13.01 1.24 5.27
CA ILE A 100 12.82 2.61 5.77
C ILE A 100 13.49 3.64 4.85
N ALA A 101 14.64 3.28 4.28
CA ALA A 101 15.43 4.17 3.45
C ALA A 101 14.97 4.24 1.99
N ALA A 102 14.14 3.29 1.55
CA ALA A 102 13.55 3.19 0.21
C ALA A 102 12.21 3.92 0.11
#